data_AF-A0AA35QRI5-F1
#
_entry.id   AF-A0AA35QRI5-F1
#
_cell.length_a   1.000
_cell.length_b   1.000
_cell.length_c   1.000
_cell.angle_alpha   90.00
_cell.angle_beta   90.00
_cell.angle_gamma   90.00
#
_symmetry.space_group_name_H-M   'P 1'
#
loop_
_entity.id
_entity.type
_entity.pdbx_description
1 polymer ?
#
loop_
_entity_poly.entity_id
_entity_poly.type
_entity_poly.pdbx_seq_one_letter_code
_entity_poly.pdbx_strand_id
1 'polypeptide(L)'
;MRGSCTHTELEFNPWWTVDLGAEFRVSRVSITNRGDCCARRINGAEIRIGSSPVKGGITNPWCATIRSLAPGATAIFDCGELQGRYVTITIPGIRILSLCEVEVFGEKLPSSVFSPIEQWEKPREPKQPWEEAKENWQPYTTVYNAALEGKAFQSSIFDDLGSAEHANDGSTSADYLRGHCTHTQEEANPWWTVDLRERFDVSSVVITNRGDCCAERINGAEIRVGDSDDEGGIRNP
;
A
#
# COMPACT_ATOMS: atom_id res chain seq x y z
N MET A 1 25.16 -7.74 25.55
CA MET A 1 24.62 -7.74 24.16
C MET A 1 23.97 -6.39 23.94
N ARG A 2 24.50 -5.56 23.03
CA ARG A 2 23.79 -4.33 22.63
C ARG A 2 22.74 -4.75 21.60
N GLY A 3 21.46 -4.70 21.99
CA GLY A 3 20.35 -5.00 21.09
C GLY A 3 20.30 -3.94 20.00
N SER A 4 20.78 -4.29 18.81
CA SER A 4 20.76 -3.42 17.63
C SER A 4 19.59 -3.73 16.70
N CYS A 5 18.76 -4.73 17.02
CA CYS A 5 17.66 -5.17 16.18
C CYS A 5 16.32 -4.99 16.89
N THR A 6 15.31 -4.59 16.13
CA THR A 6 13.91 -4.60 16.55
C THR A 6 13.37 -6.04 16.58
N HIS A 7 12.32 -6.27 17.36
CA HIS A 7 11.61 -7.53 17.43
C HIS A 7 10.16 -7.27 17.86
N THR A 8 9.19 -7.69 17.07
CA THR A 8 7.76 -7.64 17.45
C THR A 8 7.39 -8.86 18.28
N GLU A 9 6.21 -8.86 18.89
CA GLU A 9 5.64 -10.11 19.40
C GLU A 9 5.21 -11.03 18.25
N LEU A 10 4.80 -12.26 18.58
CA LEU A 10 4.08 -13.10 17.64
C LEU A 10 2.66 -12.55 17.49
N GLU A 11 2.43 -11.81 16.42
CA GLU A 11 1.18 -11.11 16.19
C GLU A 11 0.77 -11.21 14.72
N PHE A 12 -0.42 -10.71 14.41
CA PHE A 12 -0.96 -10.74 13.06
C PHE A 12 -0.55 -9.49 12.28
N ASN A 13 0.05 -9.71 11.11
CA ASN A 13 0.61 -8.65 10.25
C ASN A 13 1.55 -7.71 11.01
N PRO A 14 2.57 -8.23 11.72
CA PRO A 14 3.52 -7.40 12.45
C PRO A 14 4.16 -6.40 11.50
N TRP A 15 4.27 -5.15 11.96
CA TRP A 15 4.82 -4.08 11.16
C TRP A 15 5.81 -3.24 11.97
N TRP A 16 6.71 -2.61 11.24
CA TRP A 16 7.56 -1.54 11.71
C TRP A 16 7.43 -0.39 10.72
N THR A 17 7.33 0.85 11.21
CA THR A 17 7.22 2.04 10.36
C THR A 17 8.17 3.11 10.83
N VAL A 18 8.75 3.86 9.90
CA VAL A 18 9.48 5.10 10.18
C VAL A 18 8.74 6.29 9.57
N ASP A 19 8.62 7.35 10.36
CA ASP A 19 8.19 8.68 9.91
C ASP A 19 9.45 9.48 9.51
N LEU A 20 9.57 9.81 8.22
CA LEU A 20 10.70 10.57 7.68
C LEU A 20 10.66 12.07 8.04
N GLY A 21 9.58 12.54 8.69
CA GLY A 21 9.37 13.92 9.11
C GLY A 21 8.94 14.87 7.98
N ALA A 22 8.95 14.39 6.73
CA ALA A 22 8.47 15.09 5.54
C ALA A 22 8.19 14.07 4.43
N GLU A 23 7.60 14.52 3.34
CA GLU A 23 7.46 13.73 2.12
C GLU A 23 8.81 13.54 1.43
N PHE A 24 9.09 12.32 0.99
CA PHE A 24 10.28 11.98 0.20
C PHE A 24 9.87 11.24 -1.07
N ARG A 25 10.62 11.48 -2.15
CA ARG A 25 10.67 10.58 -3.30
C ARG A 25 11.70 9.49 -2.97
N VAL A 26 11.21 8.34 -2.51
CA VAL A 26 12.05 7.23 -2.06
C VAL A 26 12.51 6.41 -3.26
N SER A 27 13.82 6.35 -3.44
CA SER A 27 14.47 5.59 -4.52
C SER A 27 14.77 4.15 -4.12
N ARG A 28 15.32 3.95 -2.92
CA ARG A 28 15.79 2.65 -2.44
C ARG A 28 15.57 2.49 -0.94
N VAL A 29 15.33 1.27 -0.52
CA VAL A 29 15.30 0.88 0.89
C VAL A 29 16.30 -0.26 1.11
N SER A 30 17.18 -0.10 2.09
CA SER A 30 18.14 -1.12 2.53
C SER A 30 17.64 -1.76 3.81
N ILE A 31 17.64 -3.09 3.87
CA ILE A 31 17.19 -3.87 5.03
C ILE A 31 18.31 -4.82 5.45
N THR A 32 18.70 -4.73 6.72
CA THR A 32 19.64 -5.68 7.34
C THR A 32 18.90 -6.70 8.18
N ASN A 33 19.02 -7.97 7.82
CA ASN A 33 18.36 -9.09 8.51
C ASN A 33 19.09 -9.49 9.80
N ARG A 34 18.38 -10.17 10.69
CA ARG A 34 18.92 -10.76 11.92
C ARG A 34 19.97 -11.83 11.62
N GLY A 35 21.09 -11.79 12.34
CA GLY A 35 22.27 -12.64 12.08
C GLY A 35 22.53 -13.82 13.03
N ASP A 36 22.00 -13.77 14.25
CA ASP A 36 22.26 -14.76 15.30
C ASP A 36 21.35 -16.00 15.22
N CYS A 37 20.10 -15.83 14.79
CA CYS A 37 19.17 -16.93 14.53
C CYS A 37 18.04 -16.48 13.62
N CYS A 38 17.21 -17.45 13.22
CA CYS A 38 15.83 -17.16 12.84
C CYS A 38 15.67 -16.27 11.58
N ALA A 39 16.74 -16.16 10.77
CA ALA A 39 16.80 -15.29 9.58
C ALA A 39 15.66 -15.51 8.60
N ARG A 40 15.15 -16.76 8.48
CA ARG A 40 13.99 -17.11 7.64
C ARG A 40 12.69 -16.40 8.02
N ARG A 41 12.59 -15.79 9.22
CA ARG A 41 11.39 -15.09 9.68
C ARG A 41 11.05 -13.88 8.81
N ILE A 42 12.04 -13.26 8.17
CA ILE A 42 11.83 -12.12 7.26
C ILE A 42 11.25 -12.52 5.89
N ASN A 43 11.24 -13.81 5.56
CA ASN A 43 10.77 -14.28 4.25
C ASN A 43 9.28 -13.92 4.06
N GLY A 44 8.99 -13.23 2.97
CA GLY A 44 7.67 -12.70 2.65
C GLY A 44 7.36 -11.33 3.26
N ALA A 45 8.32 -10.67 3.91
CA ALA A 45 8.13 -9.28 4.35
C ALA A 45 7.93 -8.35 3.15
N GLU A 46 7.11 -7.33 3.31
CA GLU A 46 6.76 -6.34 2.30
C GLU A 46 7.23 -4.96 2.74
N ILE A 47 7.79 -4.19 1.80
CA ILE A 47 8.16 -2.79 1.96
C ILE A 47 7.03 -1.97 1.33
N ARG A 48 6.49 -1.02 2.08
CA ARG A 48 5.36 -0.15 1.70
C ARG A 48 5.74 1.31 1.92
N ILE A 49 5.41 2.19 0.98
CA ILE A 49 5.83 3.61 1.02
C ILE A 49 4.64 4.49 0.68
N GLY A 50 4.34 5.46 1.53
CA GLY A 50 3.26 6.41 1.28
C GLY A 50 3.06 7.43 2.39
N SER A 51 2.05 8.27 2.25
CA SER A 51 1.77 9.40 3.14
C SER A 51 0.77 9.07 4.25
N SER A 52 0.16 7.87 4.24
CA SER A 52 -0.85 7.49 5.24
C SER A 52 -0.20 6.76 6.44
N PRO A 53 -0.43 7.23 7.68
CA PRO A 53 -0.02 6.51 8.89
C PRO A 53 -1.04 5.46 9.34
N VAL A 54 -2.20 5.34 8.67
CA VAL A 54 -3.30 4.45 9.08
C VAL A 54 -2.83 3.00 9.16
N LYS A 55 -3.21 2.30 10.24
CA LYS A 55 -2.77 0.92 10.54
C LYS A 55 -1.24 0.73 10.45
N GLY A 56 -0.46 1.74 10.84
CA GLY A 56 1.01 1.67 10.75
C GLY A 56 1.56 1.85 9.34
N GLY A 57 0.73 2.28 8.38
CA GLY A 57 1.10 2.49 6.98
C GLY A 57 1.17 1.21 6.16
N ILE A 58 0.56 0.11 6.62
CA ILE A 58 0.53 -1.17 5.89
C ILE A 58 -0.33 -1.10 4.62
N THR A 59 -1.24 -0.12 4.53
CA THR A 59 -2.09 0.13 3.36
C THR A 59 -1.43 0.99 2.30
N ASN A 60 -0.23 1.52 2.56
CA ASN A 60 0.52 2.32 1.59
C ASN A 60 0.91 1.46 0.36
N PRO A 61 1.18 2.11 -0.79
CA PRO A 61 1.67 1.44 -1.99
C PRO A 61 2.83 0.48 -1.72
N TRP A 62 2.77 -0.68 -2.38
CA TRP A 62 3.81 -1.71 -2.32
C TRP A 62 5.04 -1.28 -3.11
N CYS A 63 6.23 -1.37 -2.48
CA CYS A 63 7.52 -1.23 -3.14
C CYS A 63 8.06 -2.61 -3.57
N ALA A 64 8.24 -3.51 -2.61
CA ALA A 64 8.95 -4.78 -2.86
C ALA A 64 8.60 -5.85 -1.81
N THR A 65 8.86 -7.11 -2.17
CA THR A 65 8.77 -8.26 -1.24
C THR A 65 10.16 -8.87 -1.01
N ILE A 66 10.50 -9.05 0.25
CA ILE A 66 11.72 -9.71 0.73
C ILE A 66 11.53 -11.22 0.62
N ARG A 67 11.94 -11.82 -0.49
CA ARG A 67 11.81 -13.28 -0.71
C ARG A 67 12.63 -14.08 0.31
N SER A 68 13.91 -13.75 0.45
CA SER A 68 14.80 -14.37 1.41
C SER A 68 16.05 -13.52 1.62
N LEU A 69 16.50 -13.36 2.87
CA LEU A 69 17.78 -12.76 3.23
C LEU A 69 18.55 -13.71 4.15
N ALA A 70 19.84 -13.92 3.85
CA ALA A 70 20.71 -14.72 4.71
C ALA A 70 20.89 -14.05 6.09
N PRO A 71 21.33 -14.81 7.13
CA PRO A 71 21.57 -14.23 8.45
C PRO A 71 22.56 -13.07 8.38
N GLY A 72 22.17 -11.90 8.92
CA GLY A 72 23.03 -10.71 8.99
C GLY A 72 23.26 -10.01 7.65
N ALA A 73 22.66 -10.51 6.56
CA ALA A 73 22.82 -9.92 5.24
C ALA A 73 21.99 -8.64 5.12
N THR A 74 22.55 -7.68 4.40
CA THR A 74 21.88 -6.45 3.96
C THR A 74 21.49 -6.61 2.50
N ALA A 75 20.22 -6.33 2.17
CA ALA A 75 19.74 -6.26 0.80
C ALA A 75 19.16 -4.89 0.51
N ILE A 76 19.36 -4.42 -0.72
CA ILE A 76 18.86 -3.14 -1.21
C ILE A 76 17.72 -3.43 -2.18
N PHE A 77 16.61 -2.72 -2.01
CA PHE A 77 15.40 -2.84 -2.80
C PHE A 77 15.15 -1.53 -3.54
N ASP A 78 15.04 -1.61 -4.86
CA ASP A 78 14.68 -0.46 -5.69
C ASP A 78 13.17 -0.22 -5.60
N CYS A 79 12.78 0.95 -5.09
CA CYS A 79 11.39 1.37 -4.93
C CYS A 79 10.94 2.35 -6.02
N GLY A 80 11.76 2.54 -7.06
CA GLY A 80 11.50 3.47 -8.15
C GLY A 80 11.49 4.91 -7.67
N GLU A 81 10.35 5.58 -7.78
CA GLU A 81 10.15 6.96 -7.30
C GLU A 81 8.85 7.09 -6.49
N LEU A 82 8.53 6.07 -5.68
CA LEU A 82 7.39 6.15 -4.77
C LEU A 82 7.54 7.33 -3.82
N GLN A 83 6.46 8.07 -3.64
CA GLN A 83 6.43 9.25 -2.77
C GLN A 83 5.72 8.90 -1.47
N GLY A 84 6.33 9.28 -0.35
CA GLY A 84 5.73 9.06 0.95
C GLY A 84 6.53 9.67 2.10
N ARG A 85 5.83 9.99 3.18
CA ARG A 85 6.41 10.33 4.49
C ARG A 85 6.72 9.10 5.33
N TYR A 86 6.01 8.00 5.12
CA TYR A 86 6.12 6.77 5.90
C TYR A 86 6.68 5.63 5.07
N VAL A 87 7.66 4.92 5.62
CA VAL A 87 8.16 3.65 5.09
C VAL A 87 7.84 2.55 6.10
N THR A 88 6.99 1.61 5.68
CA THR A 88 6.51 0.50 6.50
C THR A 88 7.10 -0.81 6.00
N ILE A 89 7.59 -1.63 6.93
CA ILE A 89 7.94 -3.03 6.66
C ILE A 89 6.93 -3.88 7.42
N THR A 90 6.21 -4.76 6.72
CA THR A 90 5.20 -5.64 7.33
C THR A 90 5.38 -7.07 6.85
N ILE A 91 4.95 -8.07 7.63
CA ILE A 91 4.93 -9.48 7.18
C ILE A 91 3.50 -10.01 7.27
N PRO A 92 2.85 -10.34 6.15
CA PRO A 92 1.51 -10.91 6.18
C PRO A 92 1.42 -12.22 6.99
N GLY A 93 0.32 -12.36 7.74
CA GLY A 93 0.00 -13.51 8.59
C GLY A 93 0.48 -13.39 10.04
N ILE A 94 0.26 -14.44 10.83
CA ILE A 94 0.74 -14.50 12.22
C ILE A 94 2.24 -14.76 12.22
N ARG A 95 3.03 -13.72 12.45
CA ARG A 95 4.48 -13.71 12.22
C ARG A 95 5.18 -12.93 13.32
N ILE A 96 6.52 -12.98 13.27
CA ILE A 96 7.41 -12.15 14.07
C ILE A 96 8.28 -11.39 13.09
N LEU A 97 8.29 -10.06 13.20
CA LEU A 97 9.17 -9.19 12.44
C LEU A 97 10.40 -8.85 13.29
N SER A 98 11.58 -8.89 12.69
CA SER A 98 12.82 -8.42 13.30
C SER A 98 13.68 -7.76 12.24
N LEU A 99 14.11 -6.52 12.50
CA LEU A 99 14.92 -5.72 11.59
C LEU A 99 16.14 -5.21 12.35
N CYS A 100 17.34 -5.44 11.81
CA CYS A 100 18.56 -4.95 12.46
C CYS A 100 18.97 -3.57 12.00
N GLU A 101 18.63 -3.20 10.76
CA GLU A 101 18.81 -1.85 10.24
C GLU A 101 17.82 -1.64 9.09
N VAL A 102 17.29 -0.42 8.98
CA VAL A 102 16.50 0.02 7.84
C VAL A 102 17.03 1.38 7.40
N GLU A 103 17.58 1.46 6.20
CA GLU A 103 18.05 2.73 5.63
C GLU A 103 17.16 3.10 4.44
N VAL A 104 16.68 4.34 4.43
CA VAL A 104 15.79 4.86 3.38
C VAL A 104 16.55 5.90 2.57
N PHE A 105 16.66 5.70 1.26
CA PHE A 105 17.35 6.58 0.34
C PHE A 105 16.36 7.26 -0.59
N GLY A 106 16.35 8.58 -0.59
CA GLY A 106 15.47 9.36 -1.44
C GLY A 106 15.74 10.85 -1.34
N GLU A 107 15.02 11.61 -2.14
CA GLU A 107 15.08 13.07 -2.15
C GLU A 107 13.90 13.63 -1.36
N LYS A 108 14.19 14.52 -0.40
CA LYS A 108 13.16 15.21 0.36
C LYS A 108 12.35 16.09 -0.61
N LEU A 109 11.04 15.87 -0.65
CA LEU A 109 10.16 16.75 -1.39
C LEU A 109 10.03 18.09 -0.64
N PRO A 110 9.98 19.22 -1.36
CA PRO A 110 9.76 20.51 -0.73
C PRO A 110 8.43 20.44 0.01
N SER A 111 8.51 20.52 1.34
CA SER A 111 7.34 20.67 2.19
C SER A 111 6.58 21.90 1.72
N SER A 112 5.26 21.79 1.51
CA SER A 112 4.36 22.92 1.24
C SER A 112 4.28 23.84 2.46
N VAL A 113 5.38 24.52 2.74
CA VAL A 113 5.46 25.64 3.67
C VAL A 113 5.78 26.83 2.80
N PHE A 114 4.83 27.77 2.75
CA PHE A 114 5.07 29.11 2.24
C PHE A 114 6.47 29.56 2.66
N SER A 115 7.32 29.89 1.68
CA SER A 115 8.67 30.37 1.96
C SER A 115 8.63 31.48 3.01
N PRO A 116 9.52 31.44 4.03
CA PRO A 116 9.71 32.56 4.92
C PRO A 116 9.98 33.83 4.12
N ILE A 117 9.21 34.87 4.41
CA ILE A 117 9.48 36.22 3.93
C ILE A 117 10.85 36.62 4.49
N GLU A 118 11.88 36.68 3.67
CA GLU A 118 12.97 37.61 3.90
C GLU A 118 13.62 38.11 2.58
N GLN A 119 13.31 39.38 2.32
CA GLN A 119 14.23 40.42 1.83
C GLN A 119 14.67 40.43 0.35
N TRP A 120 13.89 41.24 -0.41
CA TRP A 120 14.20 42.12 -1.55
C TRP A 120 15.47 41.86 -2.38
N GLU A 121 15.30 41.50 -3.66
CA GLU A 121 16.14 42.05 -4.74
C GLU A 121 15.34 42.24 -6.04
N LYS A 122 15.08 43.53 -6.33
CA LYS A 122 14.73 44.21 -7.61
C LYS A 122 13.45 43.79 -8.39
N PRO A 123 12.64 44.74 -8.88
CA PRO A 123 11.45 44.42 -9.69
C PRO A 123 11.86 43.84 -11.06
N ARG A 124 11.33 42.65 -11.39
CA ARG A 124 11.25 42.17 -12.78
C ARG A 124 9.91 42.60 -13.38
N GLU A 125 9.92 42.95 -14.66
CA GLU A 125 8.75 43.40 -15.43
C GLU A 125 7.54 42.45 -15.29
N PRO A 126 6.30 42.96 -15.34
CA PRO A 126 5.11 42.14 -15.13
C PRO A 126 4.94 41.15 -16.29
N LYS A 127 4.97 39.85 -15.97
CA LYS A 127 4.54 38.79 -16.90
C LYS A 127 3.03 38.87 -17.10
N GLN A 128 2.56 38.51 -18.30
CA GLN A 128 1.15 38.61 -18.65
C GLN A 128 0.29 37.57 -17.89
N PRO A 129 -0.97 37.90 -17.54
CA PRO A 129 -1.81 37.08 -16.65
C PRO A 129 -2.08 35.63 -17.10
N TRP A 130 -1.82 35.29 -18.37
CA TRP A 130 -2.12 33.98 -18.95
C TRP A 130 -0.90 33.05 -19.04
N GLU A 131 0.31 33.52 -18.71
CA GLU A 131 1.49 32.66 -18.55
C GLU A 131 1.59 32.09 -17.12
N GLU A 132 1.10 32.80 -16.10
CA GLU A 132 1.03 32.34 -14.69
C GLU A 132 0.08 31.14 -14.48
N ALA A 133 -0.94 30.99 -15.35
CA ALA A 133 -1.91 29.90 -15.23
C ALA A 133 -1.42 28.55 -15.78
N LYS A 134 -0.30 28.51 -16.52
CA LYS A 134 0.23 27.27 -17.13
C LYS A 134 1.38 26.65 -16.33
N GLU A 135 2.03 27.41 -15.45
CA GLU A 135 3.19 26.95 -14.68
C GLU A 135 2.82 26.32 -13.32
N ASN A 136 1.55 26.46 -12.88
CA ASN A 136 1.08 26.03 -11.55
C ASN A 136 0.00 24.94 -11.56
N TRP A 137 -0.11 24.16 -12.64
CA TRP A 137 -0.96 22.97 -12.63
C TRP A 137 -0.11 21.70 -12.69
N GLN A 138 0.29 21.20 -11.51
CA GLN A 138 0.75 19.84 -11.33
C GLN A 138 -0.24 19.11 -10.42
N PRO A 139 -1.04 18.16 -10.95
CA PRO A 139 -1.79 17.27 -10.10
C PRO A 139 -0.79 16.29 -9.48
N TYR A 140 -0.46 16.48 -8.21
CA TYR A 140 0.25 15.45 -7.44
C TYR A 140 -0.72 14.29 -7.22
N THR A 141 -0.70 13.29 -8.10
CA THR A 141 -1.46 12.06 -7.90
C THR A 141 -0.66 11.15 -6.98
N THR A 142 -0.83 11.33 -5.66
CA THR A 142 -0.57 10.25 -4.70
C THR A 142 -1.43 9.05 -5.10
N VAL A 143 -0.83 7.88 -5.32
CA VAL A 143 -1.57 6.65 -5.61
C VAL A 143 -2.38 6.28 -4.37
N TYR A 144 -3.66 6.64 -4.41
CA TYR A 144 -4.62 6.48 -3.32
C TYR A 144 -5.40 5.18 -3.53
N ASN A 145 -5.50 4.33 -2.49
CA ASN A 145 -6.38 3.18 -2.54
C ASN A 145 -7.83 3.65 -2.36
N ALA A 146 -8.48 3.99 -3.48
CA ALA A 146 -9.85 4.47 -3.53
C ALA A 146 -10.87 3.48 -2.92
N ALA A 147 -10.55 2.19 -2.87
CA ALA A 147 -11.47 1.18 -2.37
C ALA A 147 -11.67 1.24 -0.85
N LEU A 148 -10.73 1.78 -0.06
CA LEU A 148 -10.79 1.73 1.42
C LEU A 148 -12.04 2.40 2.00
N GLU A 149 -12.45 3.52 1.41
CA GLU A 149 -13.64 4.28 1.83
C GLU A 149 -14.89 3.88 1.02
N GLY A 150 -14.70 3.02 0.01
CA GLY A 150 -15.75 2.55 -0.86
C GLY A 150 -16.72 1.61 -0.15
N LYS A 151 -17.93 1.48 -0.70
CA LYS A 151 -18.92 0.53 -0.20
C LYS A 151 -18.91 -0.71 -1.07
N ALA A 152 -18.56 -1.85 -0.49
CA ALA A 152 -18.47 -3.11 -1.19
C ALA A 152 -19.81 -3.85 -1.23
N PHE A 153 -20.02 -4.60 -2.30
CA PHE A 153 -21.18 -5.47 -2.52
C PHE A 153 -20.73 -6.74 -3.23
N GLN A 154 -21.49 -7.83 -3.08
CA GLN A 154 -21.24 -9.08 -3.79
C GLN A 154 -22.55 -9.80 -4.11
N SER A 155 -22.51 -10.72 -5.07
CA SER A 155 -23.67 -11.44 -5.59
C SER A 155 -24.42 -12.24 -4.53
N SER A 156 -23.68 -12.86 -3.60
CA SER A 156 -24.23 -13.65 -2.50
C SER A 156 -23.23 -13.75 -1.36
N ILE A 157 -23.67 -14.16 -0.16
CA ILE A 157 -22.79 -14.40 0.98
C ILE A 157 -22.89 -15.89 1.33
N PHE A 158 -21.74 -16.56 1.47
CA PHE A 158 -21.67 -17.98 1.82
C PHE A 158 -21.91 -18.24 3.31
N ASP A 159 -21.25 -17.48 4.17
CA ASP A 159 -21.38 -17.54 5.63
C ASP A 159 -21.08 -16.18 6.28
N ASP A 160 -21.18 -16.10 7.60
CA ASP A 160 -21.00 -14.87 8.38
C ASP A 160 -19.58 -14.25 8.31
N LEU A 161 -18.57 -15.00 7.84
CA LEU A 161 -17.19 -14.51 7.66
C LEU A 161 -16.93 -13.98 6.24
N GLY A 162 -17.83 -14.24 5.29
CA GLY A 162 -17.64 -13.96 3.86
C GLY A 162 -18.14 -12.60 3.37
N SER A 163 -18.31 -11.60 4.25
CA SER A 163 -18.86 -10.27 3.90
C SER A 163 -18.05 -9.53 2.83
N ALA A 164 -18.71 -8.75 1.98
CA ALA A 164 -18.08 -8.05 0.85
C ALA A 164 -17.03 -7.03 1.28
N GLU A 165 -17.24 -6.38 2.43
CA GLU A 165 -16.38 -5.34 2.97
C GLU A 165 -14.98 -5.86 3.33
N HIS A 166 -14.82 -7.18 3.50
CA HIS A 166 -13.53 -7.76 3.83
C HIS A 166 -12.51 -7.63 2.69
N ALA A 167 -12.93 -7.46 1.43
CA ALA A 167 -12.00 -7.24 0.31
C ALA A 167 -11.45 -5.79 0.26
N ASN A 168 -12.07 -4.84 0.95
CA ASN A 168 -11.64 -3.45 0.99
C ASN A 168 -11.44 -2.88 2.41
N ASP A 169 -11.31 -3.75 3.42
CA ASP A 169 -11.11 -3.36 4.82
C ASP A 169 -9.68 -2.89 5.17
N GLY A 170 -8.76 -2.95 4.20
CA GLY A 170 -7.34 -2.60 4.34
C GLY A 170 -6.45 -3.66 4.98
N SER A 171 -6.92 -4.92 5.06
CA SER A 171 -6.14 -6.09 5.46
C SER A 171 -5.73 -6.92 4.24
N THR A 172 -4.50 -7.46 4.22
CA THR A 172 -4.02 -8.37 3.17
C THR A 172 -3.97 -9.83 3.65
N SER A 173 -4.75 -10.18 4.66
CA SER A 173 -4.76 -11.54 5.18
C SER A 173 -5.48 -12.50 4.27
N ALA A 174 -4.68 -13.36 3.65
CA ALA A 174 -5.13 -14.37 2.70
C ALA A 174 -5.73 -15.64 3.34
N ASP A 175 -5.90 -15.71 4.66
CA ASP A 175 -6.49 -16.86 5.36
C ASP A 175 -7.95 -16.57 5.67
N TYR A 176 -8.87 -17.35 5.07
CA TYR A 176 -10.31 -17.12 5.17
C TYR A 176 -10.82 -17.09 6.61
N LEU A 177 -10.31 -17.99 7.46
CA LEU A 177 -10.76 -18.09 8.85
C LEU A 177 -10.32 -16.89 9.71
N ARG A 178 -9.49 -15.99 9.17
CA ARG A 178 -9.14 -14.72 9.82
C ARG A 178 -10.14 -13.59 9.56
N GLY A 179 -11.20 -13.82 8.79
CA GLY A 179 -12.29 -12.85 8.60
C GLY A 179 -11.88 -11.61 7.78
N HIS A 180 -10.94 -11.79 6.84
CA HIS A 180 -10.44 -10.73 5.95
C HIS A 180 -10.51 -11.13 4.47
N CYS A 181 -11.36 -12.10 4.16
CA CYS A 181 -11.62 -12.56 2.80
C CYS A 181 -13.14 -12.52 2.59
N THR A 182 -13.57 -12.17 1.38
CA THR A 182 -14.97 -12.29 0.96
C THR A 182 -15.25 -13.74 0.56
N HIS A 183 -16.52 -14.14 0.56
CA HIS A 183 -16.92 -15.46 0.04
C HIS A 183 -18.38 -15.45 -0.43
N THR A 184 -18.56 -15.62 -1.74
CA THR A 184 -19.88 -15.87 -2.34
C THR A 184 -20.27 -17.34 -2.22
N GLN A 185 -21.54 -17.66 -2.39
CA GLN A 185 -21.96 -19.03 -2.62
C GLN A 185 -21.38 -19.57 -3.94
N GLU A 186 -21.48 -20.89 -4.13
CA GLU A 186 -21.22 -21.49 -5.42
C GLU A 186 -22.40 -21.18 -6.36
N GLU A 187 -22.16 -20.29 -7.32
CA GLU A 187 -23.18 -19.80 -8.24
C GLU A 187 -22.58 -19.49 -9.61
N ALA A 188 -23.44 -19.28 -10.61
CA ALA A 188 -22.99 -18.89 -11.95
C ALA A 188 -22.66 -17.39 -11.98
N ASN A 189 -21.48 -17.05 -12.52
CA ASN A 189 -21.00 -15.67 -12.65
C ASN A 189 -21.02 -14.89 -11.32
N PRO A 190 -20.37 -15.39 -10.25
CA PRO A 190 -20.29 -14.65 -8.99
C PRO A 190 -19.53 -13.34 -9.21
N TRP A 191 -19.94 -12.29 -8.50
CA TRP A 191 -19.33 -10.97 -8.64
C TRP A 191 -19.13 -10.29 -7.29
N TRP A 192 -18.14 -9.42 -7.26
CA TRP A 192 -17.88 -8.47 -6.19
C TRP A 192 -17.65 -7.10 -6.83
N THR A 193 -18.19 -6.04 -6.24
CA THR A 193 -18.04 -4.66 -6.69
C THR A 193 -17.81 -3.72 -5.51
N VAL A 194 -17.22 -2.58 -5.77
CA VAL A 194 -17.06 -1.50 -4.79
C VAL A 194 -17.48 -0.18 -5.42
N ASP A 195 -18.44 0.49 -4.77
CA ASP A 195 -18.79 1.87 -5.07
C ASP A 195 -17.75 2.79 -4.43
N LEU A 196 -16.93 3.44 -5.26
CA LEU A 196 -15.87 4.35 -4.84
C LEU A 196 -16.40 5.72 -4.37
N ARG A 197 -17.71 5.98 -4.47
CA ARG A 197 -18.43 7.22 -4.09
C ARG A 197 -18.12 8.46 -4.92
N GLU A 198 -17.00 8.48 -5.61
CA GLU A 198 -16.64 9.49 -6.61
C GLU A 198 -15.88 8.84 -7.77
N ARG A 199 -15.69 9.59 -8.86
CA ARG A 199 -15.00 9.09 -10.05
C ARG A 199 -13.49 9.19 -9.83
N PHE A 200 -12.80 8.08 -10.11
CA PHE A 200 -11.35 8.00 -10.08
C PHE A 200 -10.81 7.59 -11.45
N ASP A 201 -9.69 8.20 -11.85
CA ASP A 201 -8.86 7.68 -12.93
C ASP A 201 -8.08 6.47 -12.39
N VAL A 202 -8.67 5.27 -12.52
CA VAL A 202 -8.09 4.03 -12.00
C VAL A 202 -6.86 3.64 -12.83
N SER A 203 -5.68 3.72 -12.21
CA SER A 203 -4.40 3.41 -12.85
C SER A 203 -3.92 1.97 -12.63
N SER A 204 -4.36 1.31 -11.56
CA SER A 204 -4.03 -0.07 -11.25
C SER A 204 -5.06 -0.69 -10.30
N VAL A 205 -5.21 -2.01 -10.36
CA VAL A 205 -6.01 -2.80 -9.42
C VAL A 205 -5.11 -3.87 -8.83
N VAL A 206 -5.06 -3.96 -7.50
CA VAL A 206 -4.23 -4.91 -6.75
C VAL A 206 -5.14 -5.87 -5.98
N ILE A 207 -4.97 -7.17 -6.20
CA ILE A 207 -5.80 -8.22 -5.60
C ILE A 207 -4.92 -9.12 -4.72
N THR A 208 -5.35 -9.33 -3.47
CA THR A 208 -4.78 -10.38 -2.60
C THR A 208 -5.64 -11.63 -2.73
N ASN A 209 -5.09 -12.69 -3.32
CA ASN A 209 -5.80 -13.96 -3.46
C ASN A 209 -5.80 -14.75 -2.14
N ARG A 210 -6.76 -15.65 -1.97
CA ARG A 210 -6.82 -16.59 -0.85
C ARG A 210 -5.58 -17.49 -0.86
N GLY A 211 -4.99 -17.71 0.31
CA GLY A 211 -3.67 -18.32 0.50
C GLY A 211 -3.67 -19.56 1.41
N ASP A 212 -4.75 -19.83 2.14
CA ASP A 212 -4.91 -21.05 2.96
C ASP A 212 -5.37 -22.27 2.14
N CYS A 213 -6.16 -22.05 1.08
CA CYS A 213 -6.53 -23.07 0.09
C CYS A 213 -7.11 -22.41 -1.16
N CYS A 214 -7.41 -23.23 -2.17
CA CYS A 214 -8.44 -22.90 -3.15
C CYS A 214 -8.11 -21.67 -4.02
N ALA A 215 -6.83 -21.32 -4.12
CA ALA A 215 -6.33 -20.15 -4.82
C ALA A 215 -6.70 -20.18 -6.31
N GLU A 216 -6.94 -21.37 -6.88
CA GLU A 216 -7.36 -21.58 -8.25
C GLU A 216 -8.79 -21.09 -8.55
N ARG A 217 -9.63 -20.85 -7.53
CA ARG A 217 -11.02 -20.40 -7.73
C ARG A 217 -11.13 -19.02 -8.39
N ILE A 218 -10.10 -18.18 -8.28
CA ILE A 218 -10.06 -16.87 -8.95
C ILE A 218 -9.70 -16.97 -10.44
N ASN A 219 -9.28 -18.14 -10.92
CA ASN A 219 -8.80 -18.30 -12.29
C ASN A 219 -9.91 -17.95 -13.29
N GLY A 220 -9.61 -17.02 -14.20
CA GLY A 220 -10.57 -16.53 -15.19
C GLY A 220 -11.43 -15.36 -14.71
N ALA A 221 -11.23 -14.85 -13.49
CA ALA A 221 -11.87 -13.62 -13.04
C ALA A 221 -11.45 -12.43 -13.93
N GLU A 222 -12.43 -11.58 -14.26
CA GLU A 222 -12.24 -10.37 -15.05
C GLU A 222 -12.38 -9.14 -14.16
N ILE A 223 -11.55 -8.13 -14.39
CA ILE A 223 -11.63 -6.83 -13.71
C ILE A 223 -12.26 -5.86 -14.69
N ARG A 224 -13.34 -5.20 -14.28
CA ARG A 224 -14.07 -4.20 -15.07
C ARG A 224 -14.18 -2.90 -14.29
N VAL A 225 -14.06 -1.76 -14.97
CA VAL A 225 -14.10 -0.43 -14.34
C VAL A 225 -15.03 0.48 -15.13
N GLY A 226 -16.04 1.05 -14.45
CA GLY A 226 -16.98 1.96 -15.07
C GLY A 226 -18.05 2.43 -14.09
N ASP A 227 -19.05 3.13 -14.62
CA ASP A 227 -20.09 3.78 -13.80
C ASP A 227 -21.39 2.98 -13.70
N SER A 228 -21.49 1.82 -14.37
CA SER A 228 -22.69 0.97 -14.31
C SER A 228 -22.63 0.07 -13.09
N ASP A 229 -23.71 0.05 -12.31
CA ASP A 229 -23.93 -0.87 -11.18
C ASP A 229 -24.81 -2.08 -11.56
N ASP A 230 -25.34 -2.11 -12.78
CA ASP A 230 -26.15 -3.22 -13.30
C ASP A 230 -25.42 -4.56 -13.19
N GLU A 231 -26.04 -5.54 -12.53
CA GLU A 231 -25.52 -6.91 -12.37
C GLU A 231 -24.07 -6.94 -11.86
N GLY A 232 -23.74 -6.12 -10.86
CA GLY A 232 -22.39 -6.06 -10.30
C GLY A 232 -21.37 -5.37 -11.21
N GLY A 233 -21.84 -4.61 -12.21
CA GLY A 233 -20.99 -3.86 -13.14
C GLY A 233 -20.45 -4.69 -14.31
N ILE A 234 -21.08 -5.81 -14.64
CA ILE A 234 -20.64 -6.70 -15.75
C ILE A 234 -20.61 -6.01 -17.12
N ARG A 235 -21.35 -4.91 -17.27
CA ARG A 235 -21.41 -4.08 -18.49
C ARG A 235 -20.26 -3.09 -18.60
N ASN A 236 -19.49 -2.90 -17.54
CA ASN A 236 -18.34 -2.00 -17.56
C ASN A 236 -17.24 -2.58 -18.46
N PRO A 237 -16.46 -1.71 -19.14
CA PRO A 237 -15.35 -2.12 -20.00
C PRO A 237 -14.22 -2.81 -19.24
#